data_AF-A0AAN8FNH8-F1
#
_entry.id   AF-A0AAN8FNH8-F1
#
_cell.length_a   1.000
_cell.length_b   1.000
_cell.length_c   1.000
_cell.angle_alpha   90.00
_cell.angle_beta   90.00
_cell.angle_gamma   90.00
#
_symmetry.space_group_name_H-M   'P 1'
#
loop_
_entity.id
_entity.type
_entity.pdbx_description
1 polymer ?
#
loop_
_entity_poly.entity_id
_entity_poly.type
_entity_poly.pdbx_seq_one_letter_code
_entity_poly.pdbx_strand_id
1 'polypeptide(L)'
;EGAAILNGLGYNGKDSKGEDRWDGVRDIDVWKWEVGYDFTSCVQSFNRGTNTWVKNNIFRRLRWLGNKSLAHIFTLGYLAIWHGYHLGYFLIFGLEFGCIVAQEQLYSLVRRSPELSSLTSRPALRPILWLFGRLTLLYTVGFGFLSFGLVKTRYWIG
;
A
#
# COMPACT_ATOMS: atom_id res chain seq x y z
N GLU A 1 9.82 2.01 -14.35
CA GLU A 1 8.82 1.42 -15.28
C GLU A 1 8.77 2.08 -16.66
N GLY A 2 8.66 3.41 -16.78
CA GLY A 2 8.45 4.08 -18.08
C GLY A 2 9.48 3.74 -19.17
N ALA A 3 10.78 3.76 -18.84
CA ALA A 3 11.82 3.34 -19.77
C ALA A 3 11.68 1.87 -20.21
N ALA A 4 11.31 0.97 -19.31
CA ALA A 4 11.12 -0.44 -19.65
C ALA A 4 9.90 -0.65 -20.57
N ILE A 5 8.81 0.11 -20.34
CA ILE A 5 7.63 0.10 -21.22
C ILE A 5 8.00 0.62 -22.61
N LEU A 6 8.72 1.75 -22.70
CA LEU A 6 9.15 2.33 -23.98
C LEU A 6 10.09 1.42 -24.77
N ASN A 7 10.92 0.63 -24.08
CA ASN A 7 11.80 -0.37 -24.70
C ASN A 7 11.10 -1.71 -24.98
N GLY A 8 9.77 -1.77 -24.82
CA GLY A 8 8.96 -2.93 -25.16
C GLY A 8 8.92 -4.05 -24.12
N LEU A 9 9.65 -3.93 -23.00
CA LEU A 9 9.68 -4.93 -21.92
C LEU A 9 8.35 -5.02 -21.15
N GLY A 10 7.44 -4.06 -21.34
CA GLY A 10 6.10 -4.09 -20.77
C GLY A 10 5.12 -5.03 -21.48
N TYR A 11 5.44 -5.51 -22.68
CA TYR A 11 4.55 -6.42 -23.41
C TYR A 11 4.42 -7.77 -22.72
N ASN A 12 3.19 -8.23 -22.48
CA ASN A 12 2.93 -9.54 -21.85
C ASN A 12 1.84 -10.37 -22.56
N GLY A 13 1.70 -10.17 -23.88
CA GLY A 13 0.75 -10.89 -24.72
C GLY A 13 -0.54 -10.12 -24.97
N LYS A 14 -1.56 -10.83 -25.47
CA LYS A 14 -2.90 -10.29 -25.74
C LYS A 14 -3.87 -10.59 -24.61
N ASP A 15 -4.84 -9.71 -24.41
CA ASP A 15 -5.96 -9.94 -23.49
C ASP A 15 -7.02 -10.86 -24.11
N SER A 16 -8.11 -11.11 -23.38
CA SER A 16 -9.23 -11.94 -23.85
C SER A 16 -10.00 -11.35 -25.04
N LYS A 17 -9.77 -10.07 -25.36
CA LYS A 17 -10.35 -9.36 -26.51
C LYS A 17 -9.39 -9.31 -27.70
N GLY A 18 -8.18 -9.84 -27.56
CA GLY A 18 -7.15 -9.81 -28.60
C GLY A 18 -6.29 -8.54 -28.60
N GLU A 19 -6.48 -7.65 -27.64
CA GLU A 19 -5.74 -6.39 -27.51
C GLU A 19 -4.39 -6.61 -26.84
N ASP A 20 -3.35 -5.94 -27.35
CA ASP A 20 -2.00 -6.06 -26.82
C ASP A 20 -1.89 -5.44 -25.42
N ARG A 21 -1.35 -6.20 -24.47
CA ARG A 21 -1.14 -5.75 -23.09
C ARG A 21 0.29 -5.31 -22.86
N TRP A 22 0.41 -4.11 -22.31
CA TRP A 22 1.68 -3.44 -22.03
C TRP A 22 1.94 -3.24 -20.53
N ASP A 23 1.30 -4.04 -19.69
CA ASP A 23 1.33 -3.87 -18.23
C ASP A 23 2.27 -4.83 -17.49
N GLY A 24 3.14 -5.54 -18.21
CA GLY A 24 4.07 -6.53 -17.63
C GLY A 24 5.08 -5.96 -16.63
N VAL A 25 5.43 -4.68 -16.78
CA VAL A 25 6.32 -3.95 -15.85
C VAL A 25 5.62 -2.77 -15.19
N ARG A 26 4.28 -2.75 -15.21
CA ARG A 26 3.47 -1.70 -14.59
C ARG A 26 3.55 -1.83 -13.06
N ASP A 27 4.11 -0.82 -12.46
CA ASP A 27 4.36 -0.72 -11.03
C ASP A 27 3.33 0.18 -10.34
N ILE A 28 2.76 1.14 -11.06
CA ILE A 28 1.69 2.03 -10.56
C ILE A 28 0.34 1.74 -11.25
N ASP A 29 -0.71 1.60 -10.45
CA ASP A 29 -2.11 1.63 -10.89
C ASP A 29 -2.66 3.05 -10.69
N VAL A 30 -2.61 3.87 -11.74
CA VAL A 30 -2.94 5.30 -11.70
C VAL A 30 -4.34 5.55 -11.16
N TRP A 31 -5.36 4.82 -11.64
CA TRP A 31 -6.72 5.02 -11.18
C TRP A 31 -6.86 4.70 -9.70
N LYS A 32 -6.36 3.54 -9.25
CA LYS A 32 -6.42 3.16 -7.84
C LYS A 32 -5.60 4.12 -6.96
N TRP A 33 -4.49 4.64 -7.46
CA TRP A 33 -3.66 5.62 -6.77
C TRP A 33 -4.39 6.96 -6.59
N GLU A 34 -5.07 7.45 -7.63
CA GLU A 34 -5.75 8.74 -7.60
C GLU A 34 -7.09 8.71 -6.87
N VAL A 35 -7.87 7.63 -7.03
CA VAL A 35 -9.24 7.54 -6.48
C VAL A 35 -9.36 6.65 -5.24
N GLY A 36 -8.29 5.93 -4.87
CA GLY A 36 -8.24 5.13 -3.66
C GLY A 36 -8.33 6.00 -2.40
N TYR A 37 -9.15 5.58 -1.44
CA TYR A 37 -9.44 6.35 -0.22
C TYR A 37 -9.04 5.62 1.06
N ASP A 38 -8.29 4.52 0.94
CA ASP A 38 -7.86 3.72 2.09
C ASP A 38 -6.41 3.21 1.93
N PHE A 39 -5.78 2.84 3.04
CA PHE A 39 -4.38 2.41 3.06
C PHE A 39 -4.14 1.14 2.24
N THR A 40 -5.12 0.23 2.22
CA THR A 40 -5.04 -0.98 1.38
C THR A 40 -4.97 -0.62 -0.11
N SER A 41 -5.79 0.32 -0.58
CA SER A 41 -5.78 0.80 -1.97
C SER A 41 -4.46 1.48 -2.31
N CYS A 42 -3.91 2.29 -1.39
CA CYS A 42 -2.60 2.92 -1.53
C CYS A 42 -1.50 1.87 -1.75
N VAL A 43 -1.35 0.91 -0.83
CA VAL A 43 -0.33 -0.16 -0.95
C VAL A 43 -0.53 -0.98 -2.22
N GLN A 44 -1.76 -1.33 -2.59
CA GLN A 44 -2.02 -2.10 -3.81
C GLN A 44 -1.78 -1.34 -5.11
N SER A 45 -1.75 -0.01 -5.06
CA SER A 45 -1.63 0.84 -6.25
C SER A 45 -0.21 1.26 -6.56
N PHE A 46 0.66 1.33 -5.56
CA PHE A 46 2.07 1.66 -5.72
C PHE A 46 2.95 0.41 -5.62
N ASN A 47 4.07 0.42 -6.35
CA ASN A 47 5.08 -0.63 -6.32
C ASN A 47 4.53 -2.06 -6.45
N ARG A 48 3.63 -2.27 -7.40
CA ARG A 48 2.88 -3.52 -7.59
C ARG A 48 3.78 -4.72 -7.86
N GLY A 49 4.88 -4.51 -8.58
CA GLY A 49 5.86 -5.56 -8.87
C GLY A 49 6.48 -6.08 -7.57
N THR A 50 7.01 -5.16 -6.76
CA THR A 50 7.62 -5.50 -5.47
C THR A 50 6.60 -6.08 -4.50
N ASN A 51 5.38 -5.53 -4.45
CA ASN A 51 4.31 -6.05 -3.59
C ASN A 51 3.93 -7.49 -3.97
N THR A 52 3.89 -7.80 -5.26
CA THR A 52 3.66 -9.18 -5.73
C THR A 52 4.82 -10.09 -5.37
N TRP A 53 6.05 -9.62 -5.58
CA TRP A 53 7.27 -10.36 -5.26
C TRP A 53 7.37 -10.66 -3.76
N VAL A 54 7.19 -9.67 -2.89
CA VAL A 54 7.33 -9.81 -1.43
C VAL A 54 6.20 -10.66 -0.86
N LYS A 55 4.99 -10.54 -1.41
CA LYS A 55 3.85 -11.39 -1.04
C LYS A 55 4.13 -12.87 -1.32
N ASN A 56 4.68 -13.18 -2.50
CA ASN A 56 4.93 -14.56 -2.93
C ASN A 56 6.19 -15.16 -2.29
N ASN A 57 7.23 -14.36 -2.10
CA ASN A 57 8.55 -14.84 -1.67
C ASN A 57 8.81 -14.70 -0.18
N ILE A 58 8.18 -13.74 0.51
CA ILE A 58 8.37 -13.53 1.95
C ILE A 58 7.08 -13.88 2.69
N PHE A 59 6.02 -13.07 2.52
CA PHE A 59 4.80 -13.17 3.33
C PHE A 59 4.16 -14.57 3.31
N ARG A 60 3.95 -15.15 2.11
CA ARG A 60 3.37 -16.49 1.98
C ARG A 60 4.26 -17.61 2.52
N ARG A 61 5.57 -17.40 2.55
CA ARG A 61 6.53 -18.37 3.09
C ARG A 61 6.58 -18.32 4.62
N LEU A 62 6.19 -17.20 5.22
CA LEU A 62 6.08 -17.04 6.68
C LEU A 62 4.77 -17.62 7.28
N ARG A 63 3.95 -18.32 6.49
CA ARG A 63 2.69 -18.94 6.98
C ARG A 63 2.89 -19.92 8.13
N TRP A 64 4.08 -20.51 8.27
CA TRP A 64 4.43 -21.42 9.37
C TRP A 64 4.40 -20.73 10.75
N LEU A 65 4.48 -19.40 10.81
CA LEU A 65 4.38 -18.65 12.06
C LEU A 65 3.00 -18.71 12.72
N GLY A 66 1.95 -19.13 12.01
CA GLY A 66 0.58 -19.19 12.52
C GLY A 66 -0.07 -17.83 12.82
N ASN A 67 0.66 -16.72 12.67
CA ASN A 67 0.20 -15.38 12.97
C ASN A 67 0.40 -14.44 11.78
N LYS A 68 -0.73 -13.97 11.21
CA LYS A 68 -0.74 -13.06 10.04
C LYS A 68 -0.05 -11.73 10.33
N SER A 69 -0.26 -11.15 11.50
CA SER A 69 0.34 -9.87 11.89
C SER A 69 1.85 -10.00 12.04
N LEU A 70 2.32 -11.11 12.62
CA LEU A 70 3.75 -11.38 12.75
C LEU A 70 4.41 -11.56 11.37
N ALA A 71 3.78 -12.34 10.47
CA ALA A 71 4.24 -12.47 9.10
C ALA A 71 4.26 -11.12 8.36
N HIS A 72 3.29 -10.24 8.62
CA HIS A 72 3.24 -8.90 8.04
C HIS A 72 4.38 -8.01 8.54
N ILE A 73 4.65 -7.99 9.86
CA ILE A 73 5.77 -7.25 10.46
C ILE A 73 7.10 -7.68 9.86
N PHE A 74 7.37 -8.98 9.76
CA PHE A 74 8.60 -9.48 9.15
C PHE A 74 8.71 -9.12 7.66
N THR A 75 7.59 -9.14 6.94
CA THR A 75 7.56 -8.75 5.52
C THR A 75 7.90 -7.28 5.34
N LEU A 76 7.30 -6.39 6.14
CA LEU A 76 7.57 -4.96 6.11
C LEU A 76 8.97 -4.62 6.65
N GLY A 77 9.47 -5.36 7.64
CA GLY A 77 10.84 -5.26 8.12
C GLY A 77 11.87 -5.64 7.05
N TYR A 78 11.59 -6.69 6.27
CA TYR A 78 12.40 -7.02 5.10
C TYR A 78 12.40 -5.88 4.07
N LEU A 79 11.23 -5.29 3.77
CA LEU A 79 11.14 -4.16 2.86
C LEU A 79 11.93 -2.95 3.38
N ALA A 80 11.88 -2.65 4.68
CA ALA A 80 12.67 -1.58 5.28
C ALA A 80 14.17 -1.78 5.02
N ILE A 81 14.69 -2.98 5.31
CA ILE A 81 16.10 -3.32 5.10
C ILE A 81 16.46 -3.29 3.61
N TRP A 82 15.57 -3.77 2.72
CA TRP A 82 15.78 -3.76 1.28
C TRP A 82 15.96 -2.34 0.72
N HIS A 83 15.26 -1.35 1.29
CA HIS A 83 15.44 0.05 0.92
C HIS A 83 16.71 0.70 1.52
N GLY A 84 17.22 0.15 2.64
CA GLY A 84 18.46 0.56 3.28
C GLY A 84 18.33 0.75 4.80
N TYR A 85 19.45 1.08 5.46
CA TYR A 85 19.51 1.17 6.93
C TYR A 85 19.11 2.55 7.50
N HIS A 86 18.53 3.43 6.67
CA HIS A 86 18.05 4.72 7.14
C HIS A 86 16.76 4.56 7.97
N LEU A 87 16.72 5.21 9.13
CA LEU A 87 15.59 5.13 10.07
C LEU A 87 14.25 5.53 9.44
N GLY A 88 14.25 6.43 8.45
CA GLY A 88 13.05 6.78 7.69
C GLY A 88 12.31 5.58 7.08
N TYR A 89 13.04 4.54 6.60
CA TYR A 89 12.40 3.34 6.06
C TYR A 89 11.69 2.52 7.14
N PHE A 90 12.32 2.34 8.31
CA PHE A 90 11.68 1.63 9.42
C PHE A 90 10.44 2.38 9.94
N LEU A 91 10.50 3.71 9.99
CA LEU A 91 9.38 4.55 10.42
C LEU A 91 8.20 4.47 9.43
N ILE A 92 8.45 4.58 8.12
CA ILE A 92 7.35 4.55 7.14
C ILE A 92 6.70 3.17 7.04
N PHE A 93 7.48 2.09 7.08
CA PHE A 93 6.93 0.72 7.09
C PHE A 93 6.25 0.37 8.42
N GLY A 94 6.73 0.90 9.54
CA GLY A 94 6.04 0.81 10.83
C GLY A 94 4.71 1.56 10.82
N LEU A 95 4.67 2.76 10.24
CA LEU A 95 3.44 3.53 10.04
C LEU A 95 2.46 2.78 9.13
N GLU A 96 2.92 2.23 8.00
CA GLU A 96 2.10 1.41 7.10
C GLU A 96 1.44 0.25 7.86
N PHE A 97 2.22 -0.50 8.66
CA PHE A 97 1.68 -1.58 9.48
C PHE A 97 0.57 -1.09 10.41
N GLY A 98 0.83 -0.02 11.15
CA GLY A 98 -0.12 0.57 12.10
C GLY A 98 -1.41 1.01 11.42
N CYS A 99 -1.30 1.71 10.29
CA CYS A 99 -2.44 2.19 9.51
C CYS A 99 -3.28 1.04 8.93
N ILE A 100 -2.65 0.01 8.39
CA ILE A 100 -3.35 -1.16 7.84
C ILE A 100 -4.08 -1.94 8.95
N VAL A 101 -3.46 -2.11 10.12
CA VAL A 101 -4.10 -2.76 11.28
C VAL A 101 -5.28 -1.92 11.79
N ALA A 102 -5.08 -0.62 11.97
CA ALA A 102 -6.13 0.30 12.43
C ALA A 102 -7.31 0.34 11.45
N GLN A 103 -7.03 0.36 10.14
CA GLN A 103 -8.05 0.29 9.10
C GLN A 103 -8.85 -1.03 9.18
N GLU A 104 -8.18 -2.18 9.29
CA GLU A 104 -8.88 -3.47 9.36
C GLU A 104 -9.75 -3.57 10.62
N GLN A 105 -9.30 -3.00 11.74
CA GLN A 105 -10.10 -2.90 12.96
C GLN A 105 -11.33 -2.01 12.75
N LEU A 106 -11.17 -0.83 12.16
CA LEU A 106 -12.28 0.07 11.82
C LEU A 106 -13.30 -0.63 10.91
N TYR A 107 -12.84 -1.27 9.83
CA TYR A 107 -13.72 -1.99 8.91
C TYR A 107 -14.38 -3.21 9.57
N SER A 108 -13.71 -3.88 10.51
CA SER A 108 -14.30 -4.93 11.33
C SER A 108 -15.42 -4.39 12.21
N LEU A 109 -15.22 -3.25 12.87
CA LEU A 109 -16.24 -2.60 13.71
C LEU A 109 -17.46 -2.16 12.88
N VAL A 110 -17.23 -1.55 11.72
CA VAL A 110 -18.30 -1.16 10.79
C VAL A 110 -19.11 -2.37 10.34
N ARG A 111 -18.45 -3.50 10.02
CA ARG A 111 -19.13 -4.74 9.61
C ARG A 111 -19.91 -5.41 10.75
N ARG A 112 -19.46 -5.27 11.99
CA ARG A 112 -20.10 -5.87 13.17
C ARG A 112 -21.31 -5.08 13.68
N SER A 113 -21.33 -3.76 13.49
CA SER A 113 -22.44 -2.90 13.90
C SER A 113 -23.46 -2.75 12.76
N PRO A 114 -24.71 -3.22 12.92
CA PRO A 114 -25.76 -3.05 11.91
C PRO A 114 -26.02 -1.58 11.59
N GLU A 115 -25.94 -0.69 12.59
CA GLU A 115 -26.15 0.75 12.42
C GLU A 115 -25.08 1.38 11.54
N LEU A 116 -23.80 1.14 11.83
CA LEU A 116 -22.67 1.65 11.04
C LEU A 116 -22.66 1.08 9.63
N SER A 117 -22.95 -0.21 9.48
CA SER A 117 -23.08 -0.87 8.18
C SER A 117 -24.20 -0.24 7.34
N SER A 118 -25.37 -0.01 7.96
CA SER A 118 -26.50 0.64 7.29
C SER A 118 -26.19 2.08 6.88
N LEU A 119 -25.41 2.81 7.69
CA LEU A 119 -25.01 4.19 7.44
C LEU A 119 -23.98 4.27 6.30
N THR A 120 -22.95 3.43 6.34
CA THR A 120 -21.89 3.38 5.31
C THR A 120 -22.40 2.88 3.96
N SER A 121 -23.49 2.10 3.94
CA SER A 121 -24.12 1.64 2.70
C SER A 121 -24.89 2.72 1.94
N ARG A 122 -25.25 3.84 2.60
CA ARG A 122 -26.08 4.91 2.01
C ARG A 122 -25.33 5.62 0.87
N PRO A 123 -25.88 5.65 -0.36
CA PRO A 123 -25.23 6.29 -1.51
C PRO A 123 -24.86 7.76 -1.29
N ALA A 124 -25.72 8.51 -0.59
CA ALA A 124 -25.51 9.93 -0.28
C ALA A 124 -24.28 10.19 0.61
N LEU A 125 -23.87 9.21 1.44
CA LEU A 125 -22.72 9.33 2.32
C LEU A 125 -21.41 8.85 1.69
N ARG A 126 -21.48 8.10 0.58
CA ARG A 126 -20.29 7.61 -0.13
C ARG A 126 -19.29 8.72 -0.51
N PRO A 127 -19.67 9.87 -1.09
CA PRO A 127 -18.71 10.91 -1.42
C PRO A 127 -18.06 11.53 -0.16
N ILE A 128 -18.81 11.62 0.94
CA ILE A 128 -18.29 12.15 2.21
C ILE A 128 -17.29 11.17 2.83
N LEU A 129 -17.63 9.88 2.88
CA LEU A 129 -16.74 8.83 3.39
C LEU A 129 -15.48 8.68 2.52
N TRP A 130 -15.65 8.78 1.20
CA TRP A 130 -14.54 8.79 0.25
C TRP A 130 -13.60 9.98 0.50
N LEU A 131 -14.15 11.19 0.61
CA LEU A 131 -13.36 12.40 0.86
C LEU A 131 -12.63 12.31 2.21
N PHE A 132 -13.32 11.88 3.25
CA PHE A 132 -12.72 11.67 4.57
C PHE A 132 -11.57 10.67 4.50
N GLY A 133 -11.79 9.47 3.94
CA GLY A 133 -10.76 8.45 3.78
C GLY A 133 -9.57 8.94 2.94
N ARG A 134 -9.83 9.66 1.84
CA ARG A 134 -8.80 10.23 0.97
C ARG A 134 -7.96 11.27 1.71
N LEU A 135 -8.58 12.17 2.47
CA LEU A 135 -7.85 13.16 3.26
C LEU A 135 -7.01 12.52 4.38
N THR A 136 -7.58 11.54 5.09
CA THR A 136 -6.85 10.77 6.10
C THR A 136 -5.64 10.06 5.50
N LEU A 137 -5.82 9.39 4.35
CA LEU A 137 -4.75 8.73 3.63
C LEU A 137 -3.65 9.72 3.23
N LEU A 138 -4.00 10.80 2.53
CA LEU A 138 -3.03 11.78 2.03
C LEU A 138 -2.26 12.46 3.16
N TYR A 139 -2.94 12.84 4.25
CA TYR A 139 -2.30 13.43 5.42
C TYR A 139 -1.30 12.46 6.07
N THR A 140 -1.73 11.20 6.25
CA THR A 140 -0.92 10.19 6.95
C THR A 140 0.30 9.78 6.13
N VAL A 141 0.11 9.53 4.83
CA VAL A 141 1.20 9.20 3.91
C VAL A 141 2.15 10.39 3.75
N GLY A 142 1.60 11.61 3.64
CA GLY A 142 2.39 12.85 3.62
C GLY A 142 3.26 13.00 4.86
N PHE A 143 2.70 12.76 6.06
CA PHE A 143 3.46 12.74 7.31
C PHE A 143 4.55 11.67 7.31
N GLY A 144 4.26 10.46 6.84
CA GLY A 144 5.26 9.40 6.68
C GLY A 144 6.44 9.83 5.80
N PHE A 145 6.18 10.52 4.68
CA PHE A 145 7.24 11.00 3.79
C PHE A 145 8.07 12.16 4.36
N LEU A 146 7.58 12.90 5.36
CA LEU A 146 8.38 13.92 6.04
C LEU A 146 9.65 13.34 6.68
N SER A 147 9.63 12.06 7.06
CA SER A 147 10.82 11.39 7.58
C SER A 147 11.98 11.37 6.58
N PHE A 148 11.70 11.48 5.27
CA PHE A 148 12.69 11.54 4.19
C PHE A 148 13.14 12.98 3.87
N GLY A 149 12.25 13.96 4.04
CA GLY A 149 12.58 15.39 3.88
C GLY A 149 13.48 15.94 5.01
N LEU A 150 13.41 15.33 6.19
CA LEU A 150 14.23 15.69 7.36
C LEU A 150 15.53 14.87 7.46
N VAL A 151 15.90 14.09 6.44
CA VAL A 151 17.16 13.33 6.35
C VAL A 151 18.33 14.25 5.99
N LYS A 152 18.49 15.35 6.73
CA LYS A 152 19.83 15.92 6.86
C LYS A 152 20.59 15.00 7.81
N THR A 153 21.56 14.29 7.25
CA THR A 153 22.45 13.31 7.89
C THR A 153 23.03 13.76 9.24
N ARG A 154 23.16 15.08 9.46
CA ARG A 154 23.73 15.69 10.67
C ARG A 154 22.97 15.42 11.98
N TYR A 155 21.71 14.98 11.95
CA TYR A 155 20.89 14.79 13.16
C TYR A 155 20.58 13.34 13.52
N TRP A 156 20.93 12.39 12.66
CA TRP A 156 20.56 10.98 12.85
C TRP A 156 21.71 10.10 13.33
N ILE A 157 22.95 10.54 13.13
CA ILE A 157 24.15 9.90 13.67
C ILE A 157 24.98 11.06 14.24
N GLY A 158 25.10 11.09 15.58
CA GLY A 158 26.01 11.99 16.27
C GLY A 158 27.46 11.72 15.90
#